data_AF-A0A2X1QBW8-F1
#
_entry.id   AF-A0A2X1QBW8-F1
#
_cell.length_a   1.000
_cell.length_b   1.000
_cell.length_c   1.000
_cell.angle_alpha   90.00
_cell.angle_beta   90.00
_cell.angle_gamma   90.00
#
_symmetry.space_group_name_H-M   'P 1'
#
loop_
_entity.id
_entity.type
_entity.pdbx_description
1 polymer ?
#
loop_
_entity_poly.entity_id
_entity_poly.type
_entity_poly.pdbx_seq_one_letter_code
_entity_poly.pdbx_strand_id
1 'polypeptide(L)'
;MLTIPLQTLLPDAPREGLVINLAELRLYYYPPGKNEVTVYPIGIGQLGGTTITPTMVTTVSDKRANPTWTPTANIRARYKAMGIEAAGGSACWS
;
A
#
# COMPACT_ATOMS: atom_id res chain seq x y z
N MET A 1 2.92 11.34 -30.05
CA MET A 1 3.23 12.00 -28.77
C MET A 1 2.18 11.56 -27.76
N LEU A 2 2.57 10.97 -26.63
CA LEU A 2 1.67 10.57 -25.54
C LEU A 2 1.70 11.67 -24.48
N THR A 3 0.57 12.35 -24.25
CA THR A 3 0.44 13.38 -23.20
C THR A 3 -0.03 12.71 -21.93
N ILE A 4 0.79 12.73 -20.88
CA ILE A 4 0.41 12.23 -19.55
C ILE A 4 -0.16 13.39 -18.74
N PRO A 5 -1.42 13.33 -18.28
CA PRO A 5 -1.98 14.35 -17.42
C PRO A 5 -1.31 14.29 -16.04
N LEU A 6 -0.58 15.34 -15.69
CA LEU A 6 0.08 15.48 -14.38
C LEU A 6 -0.79 16.23 -13.36
N GLN A 7 -1.88 16.84 -13.80
CA GLN A 7 -2.80 17.58 -12.93
C GLN A 7 -3.77 16.61 -12.26
N THR A 8 -3.91 16.74 -10.94
CA THR A 8 -4.88 15.98 -10.14
C THR A 8 -5.57 16.89 -9.14
N LEU A 9 -6.81 16.54 -8.79
CA LEU A 9 -7.47 17.10 -7.61
C LEU A 9 -6.89 16.43 -6.36
N LEU A 10 -6.75 17.22 -5.30
CA LEU A 10 -6.37 16.68 -4.00
C LEU A 10 -7.61 16.09 -3.31
N PRO A 11 -7.45 14.99 -2.55
CA PRO A 11 -8.56 14.38 -1.82
C PRO A 11 -9.12 15.35 -0.77
N ASP A 12 -10.41 15.21 -0.49
CA ASP A 12 -11.08 15.89 0.60
C ASP A 12 -10.76 15.20 1.94
N ALA A 13 -9.57 15.48 2.47
CA ALA A 13 -9.05 14.94 3.72
C ALA A 13 -8.03 15.92 4.35
N PRO A 14 -7.71 15.79 5.65
CA PRO A 14 -6.66 16.57 6.28
C PRO A 14 -5.34 16.45 5.51
N ARG A 15 -4.71 17.59 5.20
CA ARG A 15 -3.45 17.67 4.45
C ARG A 15 -2.25 17.49 5.39
N GLU A 16 -2.23 16.36 6.09
CA GLU A 16 -1.23 16.04 7.10
C GLU A 16 -0.77 14.59 6.96
N GLY A 17 0.54 14.37 7.01
CA GLY A 17 1.10 13.02 7.00
C GLY A 17 0.76 12.26 5.71
N LEU A 18 0.13 11.08 5.85
CA LEU A 18 -0.19 10.18 4.75
C LEU A 18 -1.70 10.08 4.55
N VAL A 19 -2.16 10.36 3.33
CA VAL A 19 -3.55 10.11 2.90
C VAL A 19 -3.53 9.09 1.77
N ILE A 20 -4.26 7.99 1.93
CA ILE A 20 -4.34 6.93 0.93
C ILE A 20 -5.74 6.97 0.30
N ASN A 21 -5.80 7.18 -1.01
CA ASN A 21 -7.03 7.07 -1.79
C ASN A 21 -7.05 5.74 -2.56
N LEU A 22 -7.85 4.79 -2.09
CA LEU A 22 -7.97 3.46 -2.68
C LEU A 22 -8.63 3.47 -4.06
N ALA A 23 -9.54 4.42 -4.33
CA ALA A 23 -10.24 4.51 -5.62
C ALA A 23 -9.32 5.03 -6.74
N GLU A 24 -8.37 5.89 -6.39
CA GLU A 24 -7.38 6.42 -7.34
C GLU A 24 -6.06 5.64 -7.35
N LEU A 25 -5.88 4.68 -6.43
CA LEU A 25 -4.62 3.96 -6.22
C LEU A 25 -3.43 4.89 -6.00
N ARG A 26 -3.65 5.93 -5.17
CA ARG A 26 -2.66 6.96 -4.88
C ARG A 26 -2.45 7.16 -3.38
N LEU A 27 -1.20 7.37 -3.02
CA LEU A 27 -0.78 7.85 -1.71
C LEU A 27 -0.32 9.30 -1.85
N TYR A 28 -0.84 10.16 -0.98
CA TYR A 28 -0.51 11.56 -0.85
C TYR A 28 0.29 11.75 0.43
N TYR A 29 1.52 12.25 0.32
CA TYR A 29 2.36 12.60 1.46
C TYR A 29 2.47 14.11 1.62
N TYR A 30 2.05 14.60 2.78
CA TYR A 30 2.14 16.00 3.21
C TYR A 30 3.25 16.13 4.25
N PRO A 31 4.48 16.51 3.85
CA PRO A 31 5.59 16.66 4.79
C PRO A 31 5.31 17.76 5.82
N PRO A 32 5.63 17.54 7.10
CA PRO A 32 5.35 18.49 8.16
C PRO A 32 6.08 19.81 7.93
N GLY A 33 5.37 20.92 8.14
CA GLY A 33 5.91 22.27 8.01
C GLY A 33 6.11 22.75 6.57
N LYS A 34 5.65 22.00 5.56
CA LYS A 34 5.75 22.40 4.15
C LYS A 34 4.37 22.47 3.50
N ASN A 35 4.20 23.41 2.58
CA ASN A 35 3.01 23.53 1.75
C ASN A 35 3.22 22.84 0.39
N GLU A 36 3.59 21.56 0.43
CA GLU A 36 3.79 20.72 -0.76
C GLU A 36 3.15 19.36 -0.55
N VAL A 37 2.91 18.63 -1.63
CA VAL A 37 2.40 17.27 -1.60
C VAL A 37 3.15 16.42 -2.61
N THR A 38 3.55 15.22 -2.20
CA THR A 38 4.12 14.22 -3.10
C THR A 38 3.13 13.10 -3.30
N VAL A 39 2.88 12.75 -4.57
CA VAL A 39 1.90 11.72 -4.95
C VAL A 39 2.65 10.49 -5.47
N TYR A 40 2.32 9.32 -4.90
CA TYR A 40 2.90 8.05 -5.29
C TYR A 40 1.79 7.09 -5.76
N PRO A 41 1.99 6.34 -6.86
CA PRO A 41 1.12 5.23 -7.19
C PRO A 41 1.31 4.11 -6.16
N ILE A 42 0.23 3.42 -5.81
CA ILE A 42 0.28 2.29 -4.86
C ILE A 42 -0.47 1.07 -5.40
N GLY A 43 -0.02 -0.11 -4.98
CA GLY A 43 -0.80 -1.34 -5.07
C GLY A 43 -1.61 -1.54 -3.78
N ILE A 44 -2.76 -2.22 -3.91
CA ILE A 44 -3.61 -2.58 -2.77
C ILE A 44 -3.81 -4.09 -2.71
N GLY A 45 -4.36 -4.55 -1.59
CA GLY A 45 -4.76 -5.93 -1.39
C GLY A 45 -5.85 -6.41 -2.36
N GLN A 46 -6.01 -7.73 -2.49
CA GLN A 46 -7.00 -8.31 -3.39
C GLN A 46 -8.42 -8.03 -2.90
N LEU A 47 -9.27 -7.50 -3.78
CA LEU A 47 -10.70 -7.33 -3.51
C LEU A 47 -11.39 -8.69 -3.36
N GLY A 48 -12.34 -8.80 -2.42
CA GLY A 48 -13.08 -10.03 -2.16
C GLY A 48 -12.26 -11.17 -1.53
N GLY A 49 -10.98 -10.93 -1.21
CA GLY A 49 -10.10 -11.89 -0.54
C GLY A 49 -9.82 -11.52 0.93
N THR A 50 -8.97 -12.29 1.59
CA THR A 50 -8.55 -12.03 2.98
C THR A 50 -7.35 -11.08 3.09
N THR A 51 -6.95 -10.45 1.98
CA THR A 51 -5.81 -9.53 1.93
C THR A 51 -6.25 -8.10 1.67
N ILE A 52 -7.54 -7.79 1.79
CA ILE A 52 -8.10 -6.45 1.51
C ILE A 52 -7.40 -5.35 2.32
N THR A 53 -7.12 -4.22 1.68
CA THR A 53 -6.62 -3.02 2.36
C THR A 53 -7.79 -2.35 3.09
N PRO A 54 -7.77 -2.23 4.44
CA PRO A 54 -8.87 -1.64 5.18
C PRO A 54 -8.89 -0.12 5.05
N THR A 55 -10.09 0.47 5.13
CA THR A 55 -10.25 1.92 5.32
C THR A 55 -10.20 2.24 6.80
N MET A 56 -9.19 3.01 7.22
CA MET A 56 -8.98 3.36 8.63
C MET A 56 -8.10 4.61 8.78
N VAL A 57 -8.09 5.17 9.99
CA VAL A 57 -7.08 6.13 10.45
C VAL A 57 -6.09 5.37 11.33
N THR A 58 -4.80 5.50 11.01
CA THR A 58 -3.73 4.80 11.74
C THR A 58 -2.40 5.55 11.63
N THR A 59 -1.36 5.04 12.29
CA THR A 59 -0.03 5.65 12.32
C THR A 59 1.03 4.63 11.90
N VAL A 60 2.11 5.14 11.31
CA VAL A 60 3.30 4.32 11.01
C VAL A 60 4.07 4.12 12.31
N SER A 61 4.15 2.87 12.76
CA SER A 61 4.86 2.51 14.00
C SER A 61 6.32 2.09 13.78
N ASP A 62 6.64 1.55 12.61
CA ASP A 62 7.97 1.04 12.29
C ASP A 62 8.25 1.10 10.79
N LYS A 63 9.52 1.26 10.41
CA LYS A 63 10.00 1.24 9.03
C LYS A 63 11.29 0.43 8.98
N ARG A 64 11.28 -0.68 8.25
CA ARG A 64 12.45 -1.58 8.11
C ARG A 64 12.92 -1.63 6.67
N ALA A 65 14.24 -1.51 6.49
CA ALA A 65 14.87 -1.84 5.22
C ALA A 65 14.91 -3.36 5.04
N ASN A 66 14.67 -3.83 3.81
CA ASN A 66 14.72 -5.25 3.43
C ASN A 66 13.94 -6.19 4.37
N PRO A 67 12.61 -5.97 4.57
CA PRO A 67 11.83 -6.79 5.49
C PRO A 67 11.72 -8.25 5.01
N THR A 68 11.57 -9.18 5.95
CA THR A 68 11.21 -10.57 5.65
C THR A 68 9.69 -10.71 5.46
N TRP A 69 9.27 -11.53 4.51
CA TRP A 69 7.88 -11.94 4.32
C TRP A 69 7.54 -13.16 5.19
N THR A 70 6.54 -12.98 6.05
CA THR A 70 5.98 -14.04 6.90
C THR A 70 4.51 -14.24 6.53
N PRO A 71 4.15 -15.27 5.74
CA PRO A 71 2.76 -15.51 5.35
C PRO A 71 1.88 -15.86 6.54
N THR A 72 0.65 -15.34 6.55
CA THR A 72 -0.35 -15.66 7.58
C THR A 72 -0.79 -17.12 7.49
N ALA A 73 -1.42 -17.63 8.56
CA ALA A 73 -1.94 -19.00 8.59
C ALA A 73 -2.89 -19.28 7.42
N ASN A 74 -3.77 -18.33 7.08
CA ASN A 74 -4.68 -18.47 5.96
C ASN A 74 -3.96 -18.54 4.61
N ILE A 75 -2.95 -17.69 4.39
CA ILE A 75 -2.16 -17.75 3.15
C ILE A 75 -1.44 -19.10 3.03
N ARG A 76 -0.82 -19.60 4.10
CA ARG A 76 -0.18 -20.93 4.10
C ARG A 76 -1.17 -22.04 3.77
N ALA A 77 -2.37 -22.01 4.36
CA ALA A 77 -3.42 -22.98 4.08
C ALA A 77 -3.88 -22.94 2.62
N ARG A 78 -4.07 -21.74 2.05
CA ARG A 78 -4.45 -21.54 0.65
C ARG A 78 -3.44 -22.15 -0.32
N TYR A 79 -2.14 -21.86 -0.12
CA TYR A 79 -1.08 -22.39 -0.98
C TYR A 79 -0.96 -23.91 -0.85
N LYS A 80 -1.04 -24.43 0.39
CA LYS A 80 -1.04 -25.89 0.63
C LYS A 80 -2.19 -26.60 -0.08
N ALA A 81 -3.38 -26.00 -0.11
CA ALA A 81 -4.53 -26.54 -0.85
C ALA A 81 -4.30 -26.57 -2.38
N MET A 82 -3.41 -25.73 -2.91
CA MET A 82 -2.98 -25.72 -4.31
C MET A 82 -1.78 -26.64 -4.57
N GLY A 83 -1.30 -27.37 -3.55
CA GLY A 83 -0.11 -28.23 -3.65
C GLY A 83 1.22 -27.45 -3.67
N ILE A 84 1.21 -26.16 -3.31
CA ILE A 84 2.38 -25.29 -3.31
C ILE A 84 2.74 -24.94 -1.86
N GLU A 85 4.02 -24.98 -1.50
CA GLU A 85 4.45 -24.42 -0.22
C GLU A 85 4.60 -22.89 -0.35
N ALA A 86 3.96 -22.12 0.53
CA ALA A 86 4.11 -20.68 0.53
C ALA A 86 5.57 -20.34 0.89
N ALA A 87 6.29 -19.65 0.00
CA ALA A 87 7.66 -19.25 0.26
C ALA A 87 7.73 -18.38 1.53
N GLY A 88 8.71 -18.61 2.39
CA GLY A 88 9.11 -17.66 3.44
C GLY A 88 10.48 -17.11 3.06
N GLY A 89 10.72 -15.81 3.23
CA GLY A 89 12.00 -15.24 2.80
C GLY A 89 12.01 -13.71 2.74
N SER A 90 13.05 -13.12 2.17
CA SER A 90 13.07 -11.67 1.93
C SER A 90 11.85 -11.25 1.12
N ALA A 91 11.17 -10.20 1.56
CA ALA A 91 10.03 -9.68 0.82
C ALA A 91 10.52 -9.12 -0.51
N CYS A 92 9.86 -9.50 -1.60
CA CYS A 92 10.17 -9.06 -2.96
C CYS A 92 9.65 -7.62 -3.15
N TRP A 93 10.31 -6.68 -2.52
CA TRP A 93 10.16 -5.25 -2.76
C TRP A 93 11.56 -4.71 -3.08
N SER A 94 11.99 -4.94 -4.33
CA SER A 94 13.24 -4.42 -4.91
C SER A 94 12.97 -3.19 -5.74
#